data_AF-A0A535YL64-F1
#
_entry.id   AF-A0A535YL64-F1
#
_cell.length_a   1.000
_cell.length_b   1.000
_cell.length_c   1.000
_cell.angle_alpha   90.00
_cell.angle_beta   90.00
_cell.angle_gamma   90.00
#
_symmetry.space_group_name_H-M   'P 1'
#
loop_
_entity.id
_entity.type
_entity.pdbx_description
1 polymer ?
#
loop_
_entity_poly.entity_id
_entity_poly.type
_entity_poly.pdbx_seq_one_letter_code
_entity_poly.pdbx_strand_id
1 'polypeptide(L)'
;MGRRVLQIVLLFASAAVTVAIFAVAPTPIHNRLAYGTFDTTGAPPRVDYCGRRYYPSDQPKTETLAEVETFLARDGLHGLTQVDTAPSGMPVVTNVIPPEVRAQYHTNVCTMVLWVKTGSDAYVGYSLSGGP
;
A
#
# COMPACT_ATOMS: atom_id res chain seq x y z
N MET A 1 35.31 23.04 31.67
CA MET A 1 34.69 21.75 31.25
C MET A 1 33.40 21.91 30.43
N GLY A 2 32.80 23.10 30.27
CA GLY A 2 31.47 23.25 29.63
C GLY A 2 31.42 23.26 28.10
N ARG A 3 32.43 23.81 27.41
CA ARG A 3 32.34 24.03 25.94
C ARG A 3 32.39 22.74 25.12
N ARG A 4 33.21 21.77 25.53
CA ARG A 4 33.36 20.47 24.83
C ARG A 4 32.14 19.57 25.03
N VAL A 5 31.57 19.56 26.22
CA VAL A 5 30.35 18.78 26.52
C VAL A 5 29.15 19.33 25.75
N LEU A 6 29.00 20.66 25.67
CA LEU A 6 27.94 21.31 24.89
C LEU A 6 28.04 20.98 23.38
N GLN A 7 29.26 20.98 22.81
CA GLN A 7 29.49 20.61 21.41
C GLN A 7 29.13 19.15 21.11
N ILE A 8 29.47 18.23 22.02
CA ILE A 8 29.14 16.82 21.88
C ILE A 8 27.62 16.60 21.93
N VAL A 9 26.92 17.24 22.87
CA VAL A 9 25.45 17.15 22.98
C VAL A 9 24.76 17.71 21.72
N LEU A 10 25.22 18.84 21.19
CA LEU A 10 24.68 19.42 19.97
C LEU A 10 24.87 18.52 18.74
N LEU A 11 26.01 17.82 18.63
CA LEU A 11 26.29 16.88 17.55
C LEU A 11 25.40 15.64 17.61
N PHE A 12 25.16 15.10 18.81
CA PHE A 12 24.24 13.97 18.95
C PHE A 12 22.79 14.38 18.72
N ALA A 13 22.39 15.56 19.18
CA ALA A 13 21.05 16.10 18.92
C ALA A 13 20.83 16.36 17.43
N SER A 14 21.80 16.92 16.72
CA SER A 14 21.68 17.14 15.28
C SER A 14 21.63 15.82 14.50
N ALA A 15 22.49 14.86 14.84
CA ALA A 15 22.46 13.52 14.24
C ALA A 15 21.12 12.81 14.49
N ALA A 16 20.57 12.88 15.69
CA ALA A 16 19.28 12.31 16.03
C ALA A 16 18.13 12.97 15.23
N VAL A 17 18.16 14.30 15.09
CA VAL A 17 17.18 15.05 14.27
C VAL A 17 17.30 14.67 12.79
N THR A 18 18.52 14.55 12.27
CA THR A 18 18.76 14.12 10.88
C THR A 18 18.23 12.71 10.64
N VAL A 19 18.54 11.75 11.53
CA VAL A 19 18.03 10.38 11.44
C VAL A 19 16.52 10.35 11.55
N ALA A 20 15.93 11.12 12.46
CA ALA A 20 14.47 11.22 12.58
C ALA A 20 13.86 11.74 11.27
N ILE A 21 14.34 12.85 10.71
CA ILE A 21 13.83 13.40 9.44
C ILE A 21 13.92 12.38 8.30
N PHE A 22 15.05 11.69 8.13
CA PHE A 22 15.20 10.68 7.08
C PHE A 22 14.41 9.39 7.36
N ALA A 23 14.07 9.08 8.61
CA ALA A 23 13.23 7.95 8.97
C ALA A 23 11.73 8.23 8.77
N VAL A 24 11.25 9.48 8.94
CA VAL A 24 9.82 9.84 8.79
C VAL A 24 9.47 10.51 7.45
N ALA A 25 10.40 11.14 6.75
CA ALA A 25 10.14 11.73 5.43
C ALA A 25 9.75 10.76 4.29
N PRO A 26 10.14 9.46 4.29
CA PRO A 26 9.77 8.56 3.20
C PRO A 26 8.26 8.30 3.13
N THR A 27 7.59 8.23 4.29
CA THR A 27 6.18 7.83 4.36
C THR A 27 5.20 8.84 3.78
N PRO A 28 5.25 10.17 4.04
CA PRO A 28 4.32 11.11 3.42
C PRO A 28 4.53 11.24 1.91
N ILE A 29 5.78 11.18 1.43
CA ILE A 29 6.10 11.21 0.00
C ILE A 29 5.57 9.94 -0.68
N HIS A 30 5.85 8.77 -0.11
CA HIS A 30 5.29 7.50 -0.58
C HIS A 30 3.77 7.56 -0.61
N ASN A 31 3.15 8.05 0.47
CA ASN A 31 1.70 8.13 0.57
C ASN A 31 1.09 8.98 -0.54
N ARG A 32 1.69 10.14 -0.81
CA ARG A 32 1.23 11.00 -1.89
C ARG A 32 1.40 10.37 -3.27
N LEU A 33 2.52 9.67 -3.51
CA LEU A 33 2.81 9.04 -4.79
C LEU A 33 1.93 7.82 -5.02
N ALA A 34 2.00 6.83 -4.12
CA ALA A 34 1.31 5.55 -4.22
C ALA A 34 -0.21 5.66 -4.01
N TYR A 35 -0.65 6.50 -3.08
CA TYR A 35 -2.05 6.55 -2.65
C TYR A 35 -2.78 7.84 -3.01
N GLY A 36 -2.06 8.85 -3.52
CA GLY A 36 -2.63 10.14 -3.87
C GLY A 36 -3.08 10.97 -2.67
N THR A 37 -2.75 10.59 -1.45
CA THR A 37 -3.22 11.26 -0.23
C THR A 37 -2.12 11.38 0.82
N PHE A 38 -2.24 12.39 1.70
CA PHE A 38 -1.50 12.45 2.96
C PHE A 38 -2.35 12.02 4.15
N ASP A 39 -3.67 11.83 3.93
CA ASP A 39 -4.57 11.32 4.94
C ASP A 39 -4.16 9.89 5.32
N THR A 40 -4.07 9.66 6.62
CA THR A 40 -3.68 8.38 7.23
C THR A 40 -4.89 7.63 7.78
N THR A 41 -6.10 8.11 7.51
CA THR A 41 -7.34 7.51 7.98
C THR A 41 -8.11 6.89 6.81
N GLY A 42 -8.83 5.80 7.10
CA GLY A 42 -9.71 5.15 6.12
C GLY A 42 -8.98 4.52 4.94
N ALA A 43 -9.73 4.33 3.85
CA ALA A 43 -9.24 3.77 2.60
C ALA A 43 -8.70 4.90 1.70
N PRO A 44 -7.53 4.74 1.05
CA PRO A 44 -6.97 5.78 0.18
C PRO A 44 -7.84 6.00 -1.08
N PRO A 45 -7.79 7.18 -1.72
CA PRO A 45 -8.59 7.44 -2.92
C PRO A 45 -8.16 6.61 -4.14
N ARG A 46 -6.93 6.10 -4.14
CA ARG A 46 -6.37 5.23 -5.18
C ARG A 46 -5.23 4.38 -4.62
N VAL A 47 -4.79 3.39 -5.39
CA VAL A 47 -3.55 2.66 -5.17
C VAL A 47 -2.79 2.56 -6.49
N ASP A 48 -1.54 3.01 -6.53
CA ASP A 48 -0.63 2.83 -7.66
C ASP A 48 0.26 1.61 -7.38
N TYR A 49 0.10 0.53 -8.16
CA TYR A 49 0.83 -0.72 -8.01
C TYR A 49 1.18 -1.34 -9.36
N CYS A 50 2.41 -1.85 -9.51
CA CYS A 50 2.89 -2.48 -10.74
C CYS A 50 2.66 -1.60 -11.99
N GLY A 51 2.98 -0.30 -11.88
CA GLY A 51 2.84 0.67 -12.98
C GLY A 51 1.39 0.97 -13.38
N ARG A 52 0.41 0.56 -12.58
CA ARG A 52 -1.02 0.77 -12.84
C ARG A 52 -1.69 1.43 -11.64
N ARG A 53 -2.78 2.14 -11.92
CA ARG A 53 -3.59 2.82 -10.93
C ARG A 53 -4.92 2.11 -10.76
N TYR A 54 -5.31 1.92 -9.50
CA TYR A 54 -6.52 1.23 -9.08
C TYR A 54 -7.37 2.18 -8.24
N TYR A 55 -8.68 2.05 -8.39
CA TYR A 55 -9.65 2.88 -7.69
C TYR A 55 -10.68 1.99 -7.01
N PRO A 56 -11.23 2.44 -5.88
CA PRO A 56 -12.39 1.76 -5.30
C PRO A 56 -13.61 1.99 -6.21
N SER A 57 -14.64 1.17 -6.06
CA SER A 57 -15.93 1.44 -6.70
C SER A 57 -16.54 2.75 -6.20
N ASP A 58 -17.40 3.39 -7.01
CA ASP A 58 -18.10 4.65 -6.62
C ASP A 58 -18.86 4.51 -5.29
N GLN A 59 -19.35 3.29 -5.03
CA GLN A 59 -19.89 2.87 -3.74
C GLN A 59 -19.03 1.71 -3.23
N PRO A 60 -17.97 1.98 -2.45
CA PRO A 60 -17.08 0.94 -1.95
C PRO A 60 -17.84 0.02 -0.99
N LYS A 61 -17.89 -1.28 -1.31
CA LYS A 61 -18.34 -2.29 -0.35
C LYS A 61 -17.16 -2.70 0.52
N THR A 62 -17.40 -2.83 1.82
CA THR A 62 -16.48 -3.51 2.72
C THR A 62 -16.73 -5.02 2.66
N GLU A 63 -15.67 -5.78 2.43
CA GLU A 63 -15.65 -7.24 2.37
C GLU A 63 -14.87 -7.81 3.56
N THR A 64 -15.29 -8.97 4.05
CA THR A 64 -14.51 -9.80 4.97
C THR A 64 -13.43 -10.57 4.22
N LEU A 65 -12.39 -11.04 4.92
CA LEU A 65 -11.37 -11.89 4.29
C LEU A 65 -11.99 -13.13 3.62
N ALA A 66 -13.00 -13.73 4.25
CA ALA A 66 -13.68 -14.90 3.72
C ALA A 66 -14.44 -14.60 2.40
N GLU A 67 -15.05 -13.42 2.28
CA GLU A 67 -15.67 -12.98 1.02
C GLU A 67 -14.62 -12.78 -0.09
N VAL A 68 -13.47 -12.19 0.24
CA VAL A 68 -12.35 -12.01 -0.70
C VAL A 68 -11.81 -13.35 -1.18
N GLU A 69 -11.58 -14.30 -0.28
CA GLU A 69 -11.12 -15.65 -0.63
C GLU A 69 -12.17 -16.41 -1.46
N THR A 70 -13.45 -16.26 -1.14
CA THR A 70 -14.55 -16.82 -1.93
C THR A 70 -14.59 -16.23 -3.34
N PHE A 71 -14.34 -14.93 -3.48
CA PHE A 71 -14.24 -14.28 -4.79
C PHE A 71 -13.10 -14.87 -5.62
N LEU A 72 -11.90 -14.97 -5.04
CA LEU A 72 -10.73 -15.55 -5.72
C LEU A 72 -10.94 -17.02 -6.12
N ALA A 73 -11.56 -17.80 -5.23
CA ALA A 73 -11.79 -19.23 -5.48
C ALA A 73 -12.72 -19.50 -6.68
N ARG A 74 -13.57 -18.55 -7.07
CA ARG A 74 -14.42 -18.68 -8.28
C ARG A 74 -13.60 -18.78 -9.57
N ASP A 75 -12.43 -18.17 -9.58
CA ASP A 75 -11.47 -18.20 -10.71
C ASP A 75 -10.31 -19.18 -10.45
N GLY A 76 -10.42 -20.05 -9.44
CA GLY A 76 -9.37 -20.99 -9.05
C GLY A 76 -8.12 -20.33 -8.46
N LEU A 77 -8.23 -19.07 -8.03
CA LEU A 77 -7.15 -18.33 -7.40
C LEU A 77 -7.18 -18.53 -5.88
N HIS A 78 -6.00 -18.60 -5.27
CA HIS A 78 -5.86 -18.82 -3.84
C HIS A 78 -4.75 -17.96 -3.25
N GLY A 79 -4.98 -17.55 -2.00
CA GLY A 79 -4.01 -16.79 -1.22
C GLY A 79 -3.92 -15.32 -1.61
N LEU A 80 -3.42 -14.54 -0.66
CA LEU A 80 -3.18 -13.12 -0.79
C LEU A 80 -1.74 -12.83 -0.38
N THR A 81 -1.09 -11.95 -1.11
CA THR A 81 0.23 -11.41 -0.81
C THR A 81 0.07 -9.95 -0.40
N GLN A 82 0.67 -9.57 0.73
CA GLN A 82 0.80 -8.16 1.07
C GLN A 82 1.84 -7.53 0.14
N VAL A 83 1.43 -6.49 -0.59
CA VAL A 83 2.27 -5.82 -1.60
C VAL A 83 2.69 -4.42 -1.18
N ASP A 84 1.97 -3.81 -0.23
CA ASP A 84 2.32 -2.52 0.36
C ASP A 84 1.62 -2.34 1.72
N THR A 85 1.88 -1.21 2.37
CA THR A 85 1.21 -0.74 3.58
C THR A 85 0.54 0.60 3.29
N ALA A 86 -0.77 0.68 3.50
CA ALA A 86 -1.56 1.88 3.29
C ALA A 86 -1.17 3.00 4.27
N PRO A 87 -1.55 4.27 4.02
CA PRO A 87 -1.28 5.38 4.93
C PRO A 87 -1.80 5.16 6.35
N SER A 88 -2.84 4.34 6.51
CA SER A 88 -3.40 3.91 7.80
C SER A 88 -2.56 2.89 8.56
N GLY A 89 -1.44 2.44 8.00
CA GLY A 89 -0.61 1.36 8.54
C GLY A 89 -1.15 -0.05 8.27
N MET A 90 -2.31 -0.15 7.60
CA MET A 90 -2.96 -1.41 7.31
C MET A 90 -2.46 -2.00 5.97
N PRO A 91 -2.46 -3.34 5.82
CA PRO A 91 -1.91 -3.98 4.65
C PRO A 91 -2.74 -3.71 3.38
N VAL A 92 -2.04 -3.54 2.27
CA VAL A 92 -2.60 -3.67 0.92
C VAL A 92 -2.24 -5.04 0.40
N VAL A 93 -3.25 -5.84 0.06
CA VAL A 93 -3.08 -7.24 -0.32
C VAL A 93 -3.69 -7.55 -1.68
N THR A 94 -3.17 -8.56 -2.37
CA THR A 94 -3.71 -9.01 -3.65
C THR A 94 -3.26 -10.43 -3.99
N ASN A 95 -3.95 -11.07 -4.93
CA ASN A 95 -3.45 -12.26 -5.60
C ASN A 95 -2.59 -11.83 -6.80
N VAL A 96 -1.27 -12.06 -6.73
CA VAL A 96 -0.33 -11.63 -7.76
C VAL A 96 -0.29 -12.66 -8.89
N ILE A 97 -0.53 -12.22 -10.12
CA ILE A 97 -0.40 -13.05 -11.33
C ILE A 97 1.09 -13.38 -11.54
N PRO A 98 1.47 -14.68 -11.55
CA PRO A 98 2.86 -15.08 -11.73
C PRO A 98 3.46 -14.58 -13.05
N PRO A 99 4.78 -14.29 -13.12
CA PRO A 99 5.45 -13.86 -14.35
C PRO A 99 5.20 -14.78 -15.56
N GLU A 100 5.12 -16.09 -15.33
CA GLU A 100 4.91 -17.10 -16.36
C GLU A 100 3.51 -16.97 -16.98
N VAL A 101 2.50 -16.77 -16.14
CA VAL A 101 1.11 -16.54 -16.57
C VAL A 101 1.01 -15.21 -17.32
N ARG A 102 1.65 -14.15 -16.82
CA ARG A 102 1.70 -12.85 -17.50
C ARG A 102 2.35 -12.95 -18.89
N ALA A 103 3.44 -13.72 -19.00
CA ALA A 103 4.11 -13.97 -20.27
C ALA A 103 3.21 -14.75 -21.25
N GLN A 104 2.51 -15.78 -20.78
CA GLN A 104 1.56 -16.57 -21.58
C GLN A 104 0.44 -15.70 -22.17
N TYR A 105 -0.07 -14.74 -21.40
CA TYR A 105 -1.15 -13.84 -21.84
C TYR A 105 -0.63 -12.53 -22.46
N HIS A 106 0.69 -12.38 -22.68
CA HIS A 106 1.31 -11.18 -23.21
C HIS A 106 0.87 -9.88 -22.48
N THR A 107 0.71 -9.95 -21.16
CA THR A 107 0.20 -8.85 -20.33
C THR A 107 1.23 -8.38 -19.32
N ASN A 108 1.24 -7.08 -19.03
CA ASN A 108 2.02 -6.50 -17.95
C ASN A 108 1.18 -6.31 -16.66
N VAL A 109 -0.08 -6.77 -16.63
CA VAL A 109 -0.96 -6.68 -15.47
C VAL A 109 -0.46 -7.62 -14.36
N CYS A 110 -0.09 -7.09 -13.20
CA CYS A 110 0.30 -7.90 -12.04
C CYS A 110 -0.89 -8.45 -11.24
N THR A 111 -2.03 -7.76 -11.27
CA THR A 111 -3.25 -8.19 -10.59
C THR A 111 -4.45 -7.45 -11.17
N MET A 112 -5.63 -8.06 -11.07
CA MET A 112 -6.89 -7.45 -11.48
C MET A 112 -7.50 -6.57 -10.38
N VAL A 113 -7.29 -6.95 -9.11
CA VAL A 113 -7.91 -6.31 -7.93
C VAL A 113 -6.92 -6.28 -6.77
N LEU A 114 -6.82 -5.13 -6.11
CA LEU A 114 -6.16 -4.98 -4.81
C LEU A 114 -7.22 -4.85 -3.73
N TRP A 115 -6.91 -5.32 -2.52
CA TRP A 115 -7.74 -5.07 -1.35
C TRP A 115 -6.94 -4.29 -0.32
N VAL A 116 -7.48 -3.14 0.08
CA VAL A 116 -6.92 -2.36 1.19
C VAL A 116 -7.66 -2.75 2.45
N LYS A 117 -6.92 -3.21 3.47
CA LYS A 117 -7.51 -3.51 4.77
C LYS A 117 -7.82 -2.20 5.50
N THR A 118 -9.04 -2.05 6.02
CA THR A 118 -9.55 -0.83 6.68
C THR A 118 -10.02 -1.07 8.12
N GLY A 119 -10.04 -2.33 8.57
CA GLY A 119 -10.39 -2.75 9.94
C GLY A 119 -9.85 -4.14 10.25
N SER A 120 -10.28 -4.77 11.35
CA SER A 120 -9.78 -6.10 11.75
C SER A 120 -10.08 -7.20 10.73
N ASP A 121 -11.26 -7.16 10.13
CA ASP A 121 -11.75 -8.06 9.06
C ASP A 121 -12.58 -7.28 8.04
N ALA A 122 -12.01 -6.16 7.57
CA ALA A 122 -12.67 -5.24 6.64
C ALA A 122 -11.69 -4.86 5.54
N TYR A 123 -12.08 -5.10 4.30
CA TYR A 123 -11.29 -4.91 3.10
C TYR A 123 -12.11 -4.12 2.08
N VAL A 124 -11.48 -3.15 1.42
CA VAL A 124 -12.08 -2.41 0.30
C VAL A 124 -11.37 -2.83 -0.97
N GLY A 125 -12.12 -3.30 -1.96
CA GLY A 125 -11.61 -3.70 -3.27
C GLY A 125 -11.31 -2.50 -4.17
N TYR A 126 -10.17 -2.55 -4.87
CA TYR A 126 -9.69 -1.56 -5.83
C TYR A 126 -9.42 -2.28 -7.14
N SER A 127 -10.24 -2.00 -8.15
CA SER A 127 -10.06 -2.54 -9.49
C SER A 127 -9.21 -1.60 -10.34
N LEU A 128 -8.56 -2.16 -11.37
CA LEU A 128 -7.90 -1.36 -12.40
C LEU A 128 -8.86 -0.32 -13.00
N SER A 129 -8.49 0.96 -13.00
CA SER A 129 -9.18 1.92 -13.86
C SER A 129 -8.76 1.73 -15.30
N GLY A 130 -9.72 1.74 -16.21
CA GLY A 130 -9.49 1.69 -17.66
C GLY A 130 -9.75 0.32 -18.27
N GLY A 131 -10.97 -0.21 -18.12
CA GLY A 131 -11.56 -1.00 -19.21
C GLY A 131 -11.68 -0.13 -20.47
N PRO A 132 -11.62 -0.72 -21.67
CA PRO A 132 -11.24 -0.06 -22.94
C PRO A 132 -11.90 1.29 -23.22
#